data_AF-A0ABD4BAW4-F1
#
_entry.id   AF-A0ABD4BAW4-F1
#
_cell.length_a   1.000
_cell.length_b   1.000
_cell.length_c   1.000
_cell.angle_alpha   90.00
_cell.angle_beta   90.00
_cell.angle_gamma   90.00
#
_symmetry.space_group_name_H-M   'P 1'
#
loop_
_entity.id
_entity.type
_entity.pdbx_description
1 polymer ?
#
loop_
_entity_poly.entity_id
_entity_poly.type
_entity_poly.pdbx_seq_one_letter_code
_entity_poly.pdbx_strand_id
1 'polypeptide(L)'
;MKGVTHAPLSFINTSNQPDGQPAAVTELIWALEEKTMNAPLRFNDALLIAGHAFEPFQCVAWAPQDGNGELSLTVIDRTSNRIGRKQIPSSTYSDKRQLASALEQARAEISNEGYDLEPWTMPA
;
A
#
# COMPACT_ATOMS: atom_id res chain seq x y z
N MET A 1 54.78 -50.52 29.13
CA MET A 1 53.43 -50.21 29.64
C MET A 1 52.69 -49.40 28.59
N LYS A 2 51.40 -49.64 28.42
CA LYS A 2 50.58 -49.41 27.22
C LYS A 2 50.40 -47.92 26.91
N GLY A 3 50.54 -47.52 25.64
CA GLY A 3 50.10 -46.24 25.09
C GLY A 3 49.30 -46.50 23.83
N VAL A 4 48.02 -46.14 23.86
CA VAL A 4 46.96 -46.58 22.94
C VAL A 4 46.92 -45.69 21.68
N THR A 5 46.79 -46.34 20.53
CA THR A 5 46.54 -45.78 19.20
C THR A 5 45.32 -44.85 19.18
N HIS A 6 45.48 -43.61 18.72
CA HIS A 6 44.38 -42.73 18.32
C HIS A 6 44.39 -42.56 16.80
N ALA A 7 43.38 -43.12 16.14
CA ALA A 7 43.04 -42.82 14.76
C ALA A 7 42.16 -41.55 14.70
N PRO A 8 42.32 -40.66 13.71
CA PRO A 8 41.38 -39.56 13.51
C PRO A 8 40.08 -40.08 12.90
N LEU A 9 38.95 -39.81 13.56
CA LEU A 9 37.62 -40.03 13.01
C LEU A 9 37.34 -38.96 11.95
N SER A 10 37.47 -39.36 10.69
CA SER A 10 36.96 -38.63 9.54
C SER A 10 35.44 -38.56 9.62
N PHE A 11 34.89 -37.40 9.95
CA PHE A 11 33.46 -37.16 9.77
C PHE A 11 33.17 -36.97 8.29
N ILE A 12 32.69 -38.05 7.67
CA ILE A 12 31.84 -37.97 6.49
C ILE A 12 30.55 -37.22 6.87
N ASN A 13 30.21 -36.17 6.12
CA ASN A 13 28.81 -35.81 5.94
C ASN A 13 28.56 -35.44 4.48
N THR A 14 28.16 -36.46 3.71
CA THR A 14 27.33 -36.29 2.52
C THR A 14 25.90 -36.06 3.01
N SER A 15 25.33 -34.88 2.76
CA SER A 15 23.97 -34.77 2.22
C SER A 15 23.54 -33.32 2.00
N ASN A 16 23.32 -33.02 0.72
CA ASN A 16 22.05 -32.52 0.23
C ASN A 16 21.69 -31.07 0.59
N GLN A 17 22.23 -30.12 -0.17
CA GLN A 17 21.60 -28.82 -0.35
C GLN A 17 20.52 -28.97 -1.44
N PRO A 18 19.22 -28.79 -1.15
CA PRO A 18 18.22 -28.72 -2.20
C PRO A 18 18.33 -27.35 -2.89
N ASP A 19 18.92 -27.34 -4.08
CA ASP A 19 18.70 -26.34 -5.12
C ASP A 19 17.20 -26.31 -5.46
N GLY A 20 16.43 -25.46 -4.77
CA GLY A 20 14.98 -25.35 -4.99
C GLY A 20 14.23 -24.26 -4.23
N GLN A 21 14.91 -23.36 -3.50
CA GLN A 21 14.27 -22.43 -2.57
C GLN A 21 14.25 -20.92 -2.92
N PRO A 22 14.66 -20.38 -4.10
CA PRO A 22 14.45 -18.95 -4.38
C PRO A 22 13.04 -18.63 -4.91
N ALA A 23 12.41 -19.57 -5.63
CA ALA A 23 11.08 -19.36 -6.21
C ALA A 23 9.96 -19.38 -5.15
N ALA A 24 9.97 -20.36 -4.24
CA ALA A 24 8.91 -20.52 -3.24
C ALA A 24 8.82 -19.36 -2.25
N VAL A 25 9.95 -18.78 -1.84
CA VAL A 25 9.96 -17.60 -0.95
C VAL A 25 9.47 -16.34 -1.68
N THR A 26 9.81 -16.18 -2.95
CA THR A 26 9.35 -15.05 -3.78
C THR A 26 7.85 -15.15 -4.04
N GLU A 27 7.34 -16.35 -4.35
CA GLU A 27 5.92 -16.63 -4.51
C GLU A 27 5.13 -16.38 -3.21
N LEU A 28 5.69 -16.74 -2.04
CA LEU A 28 5.08 -16.46 -0.75
C LEU A 28 5.06 -14.96 -0.43
N ILE A 29 6.16 -14.24 -0.69
CA ILE A 29 6.21 -12.78 -0.51
C ILE A 29 5.18 -12.11 -1.41
N TRP A 30 5.12 -12.49 -2.68
CA TRP A 30 4.12 -11.99 -3.63
C TRP A 30 2.69 -12.32 -3.19
N ALA A 31 2.43 -13.55 -2.73
CA ALA A 31 1.11 -13.97 -2.26
C ALA A 31 0.69 -13.25 -0.97
N LEU A 32 1.63 -12.91 -0.07
CA LEU A 32 1.36 -12.09 1.11
C LEU A 32 1.12 -10.62 0.73
N GLU A 33 1.90 -10.07 -0.20
CA GLU A 33 1.69 -8.71 -0.74
C GLU A 33 0.34 -8.62 -1.46
N GLU A 34 -0.03 -9.62 -2.27
CA GLU A 34 -1.33 -9.69 -2.92
C GLU A 34 -2.47 -9.79 -1.90
N LYS A 35 -2.31 -10.60 -0.85
CA LYS A 35 -3.33 -10.76 0.20
C LYS A 35 -3.52 -9.52 1.07
N THR A 36 -2.45 -8.76 1.32
CA THR A 36 -2.51 -7.48 2.06
C THR A 36 -2.98 -6.32 1.18
N MET A 37 -2.72 -6.37 -0.13
CA MET A 37 -3.29 -5.45 -1.13
C MET A 37 -4.77 -5.72 -1.41
N ASN A 38 -5.23 -6.97 -1.36
CA ASN A 38 -6.63 -7.36 -1.61
C ASN A 38 -7.52 -7.39 -0.35
N ALA A 39 -6.97 -7.10 0.83
CA ALA A 39 -7.81 -6.91 2.01
C ALA A 39 -8.72 -5.69 1.79
N PRO A 40 -10.06 -5.82 1.94
CA PRO A 40 -10.96 -4.70 1.77
C PRO A 40 -10.54 -3.55 2.68
N LEU A 41 -10.28 -2.39 2.09
CA LEU A 41 -9.88 -1.22 2.83
C LEU A 41 -11.04 -0.75 3.70
N ARG A 42 -10.78 -0.55 4.99
CA ARG A 42 -11.79 -0.02 5.90
C ARG A 42 -12.01 1.46 5.58
N PHE A 43 -13.24 1.93 5.78
CA PHE A 43 -13.60 3.32 5.54
C PHE A 43 -12.67 4.33 6.25
N ASN A 44 -12.30 4.04 7.50
CA ASN A 44 -11.37 4.90 8.25
C ASN A 44 -9.97 4.97 7.61
N ASP A 45 -9.46 3.85 7.09
CA ASP A 45 -8.18 3.84 6.41
C ASP A 45 -8.28 4.62 5.09
N ALA A 46 -9.39 4.49 4.36
CA ALA A 46 -9.65 5.28 3.16
C ALA A 46 -9.67 6.80 3.45
N LEU A 47 -10.25 7.23 4.57
CA LEU A 47 -10.24 8.63 5.01
C LEU A 47 -8.82 9.13 5.28
N LEU A 48 -8.03 8.36 6.04
CA LEU A 48 -6.65 8.73 6.37
C LEU A 48 -5.80 8.83 5.11
N ILE A 49 -5.86 7.82 4.24
CA ILE A 49 -5.11 7.79 2.98
C ILE A 49 -5.48 8.98 2.11
N ALA A 50 -6.78 9.24 1.91
CA ALA A 50 -7.22 10.34 1.06
C ALA A 50 -6.92 11.72 1.65
N GLY A 51 -6.87 11.85 2.98
CA GLY A 51 -6.47 13.08 3.67
C GLY A 51 -5.03 13.50 3.39
N HIS A 52 -4.13 12.51 3.23
CA HIS A 52 -2.72 12.75 2.92
C HIS A 52 -2.40 12.72 1.43
N ALA A 53 -3.34 12.29 0.59
CA ALA A 53 -3.10 12.13 -0.85
C ALA A 53 -2.97 13.43 -1.63
N PHE A 54 -3.15 14.61 -1.03
CA PHE A 54 -3.13 15.89 -1.75
C PHE A 54 -2.16 16.92 -1.16
N GLU A 55 -1.13 16.47 -0.45
CA GLU A 55 -0.06 17.35 0.01
C GLU A 55 0.55 18.14 -1.16
N PRO A 56 0.90 19.43 -0.97
CA PRO A 56 0.89 20.18 0.31
C PRO A 56 -0.45 20.88 0.61
N PHE A 57 -1.50 20.60 -0.16
CA PHE A 57 -2.82 21.19 0.03
C PHE A 57 -3.63 20.42 1.06
N GLN A 58 -4.55 21.11 1.73
CA GLN A 58 -5.38 20.49 2.74
C GLN A 58 -6.49 19.67 2.06
N CYS A 59 -6.53 18.36 2.30
CA CYS A 59 -7.67 17.53 1.92
C CYS A 59 -8.56 17.27 3.13
N VAL A 60 -9.84 17.58 2.99
CA VAL A 60 -10.87 17.17 3.95
C VAL A 60 -11.57 15.96 3.35
N ALA A 61 -11.55 14.84 4.07
CA ALA A 61 -12.21 13.60 3.70
C ALA A 61 -13.32 13.29 4.71
N TRP A 62 -14.52 12.93 4.23
CA TRP A 62 -15.68 12.67 5.11
C TRP A 62 -16.71 11.73 4.47
N ALA A 63 -17.56 11.13 5.31
CA ALA A 63 -18.78 10.46 4.86
C ALA A 63 -19.92 11.50 4.75
N PRO A 64 -20.64 11.58 3.63
CA PRO A 64 -21.79 12.44 3.51
C PRO A 64 -22.96 11.90 4.36
N GLN A 65 -23.79 12.81 4.86
CA GLN A 65 -24.77 12.55 5.93
C GLN A 65 -25.97 11.72 5.48
N ASP A 66 -26.16 11.59 4.16
CA ASP A 66 -27.18 10.75 3.52
C ASP A 66 -26.92 9.25 3.70
N GLY A 67 -25.72 8.87 4.15
CA GLY A 67 -25.44 7.51 4.59
C GLY A 67 -25.28 6.50 3.46
N ASN A 68 -25.09 6.94 2.21
CA ASN A 68 -24.83 6.05 1.07
C ASN A 68 -23.46 5.34 1.16
N GLY A 69 -22.70 5.60 2.23
CA GLY A 69 -21.41 4.97 2.49
C GLY A 69 -20.34 5.44 1.51
N GLU A 70 -20.50 6.61 0.90
CA GLU A 70 -19.52 7.16 -0.03
C GLU A 70 -18.43 7.95 0.71
N LEU A 71 -17.26 8.03 0.10
CA LEU A 71 -16.16 8.86 0.56
C LEU A 71 -16.18 10.17 -0.22
N SER A 72 -16.43 11.28 0.46
CA SER A 72 -16.35 12.63 -0.12
C SER A 72 -15.02 13.28 0.21
N LEU A 73 -14.43 13.96 -0.76
CA LEU A 73 -13.15 14.65 -0.68
C LEU A 73 -13.31 16.09 -1.14
N THR A 74 -12.66 17.03 -0.46
CA THR A 74 -12.44 18.39 -0.96
C THR A 74 -11.04 18.86 -0.63
N VAL A 75 -10.35 19.33 -1.66
CA VAL A 75 -8.99 19.85 -1.59
C VAL A 75 -9.04 21.36 -1.55
N ILE A 76 -8.31 21.94 -0.60
CA ILE A 76 -8.29 23.36 -0.27
C ILE A 76 -6.85 23.85 -0.39
N ASP A 77 -6.65 24.93 -1.14
CA ASP A 77 -5.33 25.53 -1.31
C ASP A 77 -4.90 26.38 -0.10
N ARG A 78 -3.72 26.98 -0.21
CA ARG A 78 -3.17 27.87 0.84
C ARG A 78 -3.95 29.17 1.01
N THR A 79 -4.79 29.54 0.04
CA THR A 79 -5.64 30.75 0.08
C THR A 79 -7.07 30.44 0.53
N SER A 80 -7.33 29.22 1.00
CA SER A 80 -8.66 28.72 1.41
C SER A 80 -9.67 28.55 0.26
N ASN A 81 -9.19 28.54 -0.98
CA ASN A 81 -9.99 28.23 -2.16
C ASN A 81 -10.13 26.72 -2.35
N ARG A 82 -11.31 26.28 -2.79
CA ARG A 82 -11.57 24.88 -3.12
C ARG A 82 -11.08 24.62 -4.54
N ILE A 83 -10.09 23.74 -4.67
CA ILE A 83 -9.40 23.46 -5.94
C ILE A 83 -9.69 22.06 -6.47
N GLY A 84 -10.36 21.21 -5.68
CA GLY A 84 -10.74 19.88 -6.13
C GLY A 84 -11.85 19.31 -5.26
N ARG A 85 -12.73 18.52 -5.87
CA ARG A 85 -13.78 17.78 -5.17
C ARG A 85 -14.01 16.44 -5.87
N LYS A 86 -14.12 15.37 -5.08
CA LYS A 86 -14.43 14.04 -5.60
C LYS A 86 -15.32 13.27 -4.64
N GLN A 87 -16.22 12.48 -5.19
CA GLN A 87 -17.02 11.50 -4.46
C GLN A 87 -16.62 10.11 -4.96
N ILE A 88 -16.27 9.23 -4.04
CA ILE A 88 -15.78 7.89 -4.32
C ILE A 88 -16.76 6.90 -3.68
N PRO A 89 -17.42 6.04 -4.47
CA PRO A 89 -18.37 5.08 -3.92
C PRO A 89 -17.66 3.99 -3.10
N SER A 90 -18.39 3.35 -2.20
CA SER A 90 -17.86 2.29 -1.32
C SER A 90 -17.25 1.13 -2.07
N SER A 91 -17.84 0.75 -3.19
CA SER A 91 -17.31 -0.27 -4.10
C SER A 91 -15.91 0.07 -4.63
N THR A 92 -15.60 1.37 -4.79
CA THR A 92 -14.30 1.84 -5.29
C THR A 92 -13.30 2.01 -4.17
N TYR A 93 -13.63 2.67 -3.05
CA TYR A 93 -12.63 2.88 -2.00
C TYR A 93 -12.28 1.60 -1.22
N SER A 94 -13.17 0.61 -1.21
CA SER A 94 -12.95 -0.65 -0.51
C SER A 94 -11.85 -1.49 -1.17
N ASP A 95 -11.49 -1.17 -2.42
CA ASP A 95 -10.36 -1.75 -3.13
C ASP A 95 -9.21 -0.74 -3.16
N LYS A 96 -8.05 -1.11 -2.61
CA LYS A 96 -6.88 -0.24 -2.52
C LYS A 96 -6.42 0.29 -3.89
N ARG A 97 -6.45 -0.54 -4.93
CA ARG A 97 -6.01 -0.16 -6.29
C ARG A 97 -6.98 0.80 -6.93
N GLN A 98 -8.28 0.54 -6.77
CA GLN A 98 -9.31 1.43 -7.28
C GLN A 98 -9.32 2.78 -6.54
N LEU A 99 -9.10 2.78 -5.23
CA LEU A 99 -8.92 4.02 -4.47
C LEU A 99 -7.70 4.80 -4.96
N ALA A 100 -6.55 4.14 -5.10
CA ALA A 100 -5.32 4.77 -5.56
C ALA A 100 -5.53 5.43 -6.93
N SER A 101 -6.11 4.70 -7.89
CA SER A 101 -6.42 5.22 -9.23
C SER A 101 -7.40 6.41 -9.17
N ALA A 102 -8.41 6.35 -8.31
CA ALA A 102 -9.34 7.46 -8.13
C ALA A 102 -8.65 8.72 -7.56
N LEU A 103 -7.72 8.56 -6.63
CA LEU A 103 -6.94 9.65 -6.06
C LEU A 103 -5.93 10.23 -7.06
N GLU A 104 -5.20 9.39 -7.79
CA GLU A 104 -4.28 9.82 -8.86
C GLU A 104 -4.99 10.61 -9.94
N GLN A 105 -6.18 10.16 -10.36
CA GLN A 105 -6.99 10.90 -11.34
C GLN A 105 -7.41 12.27 -10.80
N ALA A 106 -7.81 12.36 -9.53
CA ALA A 106 -8.17 13.65 -8.91
C ALA A 106 -6.95 14.58 -8.80
N ARG A 107 -5.78 14.02 -8.48
CA ARG A 107 -4.51 14.76 -8.44
C ARG A 107 -4.14 15.28 -9.83
N ALA A 108 -4.29 14.47 -10.87
CA ALA A 108 -4.03 14.89 -12.25
C ALA A 108 -4.96 16.03 -12.71
N GLU A 109 -6.25 15.99 -12.34
CA GLU A 109 -7.19 17.08 -12.59
C GLU A 109 -6.72 18.39 -11.95
N ILE A 110 -6.37 18.35 -10.66
CA ILE A 110 -5.84 19.52 -9.93
C ILE A 110 -4.53 20.03 -10.55
N SER A 111 -3.62 19.14 -10.95
CA SER A 111 -2.37 19.54 -11.61
C SER A 111 -2.58 20.15 -12.99
N ASN A 112 -3.58 19.68 -13.75
CA ASN A 112 -3.95 20.29 -15.03
C ASN A 112 -4.53 21.71 -14.85
N GLU A 113 -5.10 22.03 -13.70
CA GLU A 113 -5.56 23.38 -13.34
C GLU A 113 -4.41 24.32 -12.92
N GLY A 114 -3.16 23.82 -12.87
CA GLY A 114 -1.97 24.61 -12.57
C GLY A 114 -1.50 24.54 -11.11
N TYR A 115 -1.98 23.57 -10.34
CA TYR A 115 -1.55 23.36 -8.95
C TYR A 115 -0.52 22.23 -8.82
N ASP A 116 0.64 22.54 -8.26
CA ASP A 116 1.70 21.56 -8.00
C ASP A 116 1.43 20.77 -6.71
N LEU A 117 1.17 19.47 -6.87
CA LEU A 117 1.02 18.51 -5.78
C LEU A 117 2.35 17.78 -5.53
N GLU A 118 2.69 17.50 -4.27
CA GLU A 118 3.86 16.69 -3.93
C GLU A 118 3.67 15.25 -4.40
N PRO A 119 4.75 14.55 -4.84
CA PRO A 119 4.66 13.15 -5.23
C PRO A 119 4.02 12.31 -4.13
N TRP A 120 3.03 11.50 -4.51
CA TRP A 120 2.30 10.64 -3.60
C TRP A 120 2.25 9.22 -4.16
N THR A 121 2.41 8.24 -3.28
CA THR A 121 2.19 6.84 -3.57
C THR A 121 1.23 6.26 -2.53
N MET A 122 0.45 5.27 -2.95
CA MET A 122 -0.46 4.56 -2.05
C MET A 122 0.35 3.96 -0.88
N PRO A 123 -0.02 4.24 0.38
CA PRO A 123 0.66 3.65 1.53
C PRO A 123 0.36 2.15 1.63
N ALA A 124 1.34 1.39 2.16
CA ALA A 124 1.30 -0.08 2.29
C ALA A 124 0.21 -0.56 3.25
#